data_AF-A0AAV9KZZ4-F1
#
_entry.id   AF-A0AAV9KZZ4-F1
#
_cell.length_a   1.000
_cell.length_b   1.000
_cell.length_c   1.000
_cell.angle_alpha   90.00
_cell.angle_beta   90.00
_cell.angle_gamma   90.00
#
_symmetry.space_group_name_H-M   'P 1'
#
loop_
_entity.id
_entity.type
_entity.pdbx_description
1 polymer ?
#
loop_
_entity_poly.entity_id
_entity_poly.type
_entity_poly.pdbx_seq_one_letter_code
_entity_poly.pdbx_strand_id
1 'polypeptide(L)'
;MESGMALSLEDFLVRARVLKLYRHALRISRRAPPHARADLRQIIRQEMENNRNCNDKQRIRFLISDGIERVKHLDETLDMQGH
;
A
#
# COMPACT_ATOMS: atom_id res chain seq x y z
N MET A 1 -30.50 -2.58 15.12
CA MET A 1 -30.15 -1.59 14.07
C MET A 1 -28.74 -1.13 14.37
N GLU A 2 -27.74 -1.59 13.61
CA GLU A 2 -26.38 -1.10 13.78
C GLU A 2 -26.30 0.33 13.25
N SER A 3 -26.17 1.28 14.17
CA SER A 3 -25.92 2.68 13.84
C SER A 3 -24.58 2.75 13.12
N GLY A 4 -24.59 3.08 11.82
CA GLY A 4 -23.37 3.26 11.04
C GLY A 4 -22.53 4.37 11.67
N MET A 5 -21.51 4.00 12.45
CA MET A 5 -20.68 4.97 13.13
C MET A 5 -19.99 5.85 12.09
N ALA A 6 -20.28 7.15 12.16
CA ALA A 6 -19.58 8.15 11.37
C ALA A 6 -18.07 8.05 11.66
N LEU A 7 -17.27 7.91 10.61
CA LEU A 7 -15.82 7.86 10.72
C LEU A 7 -15.32 9.15 11.33
N SER A 8 -14.36 9.05 12.25
CA SER A 8 -13.65 10.25 12.70
C SER A 8 -12.80 10.83 11.57
N LEU A 9 -12.46 12.11 11.67
CA LEU A 9 -11.52 12.74 10.73
C LEU A 9 -10.19 11.98 10.67
N GLU A 10 -9.71 11.46 11.81
CA GLU A 10 -8.50 10.64 11.86
C GLU A 10 -8.64 9.38 10.99
N ASP A 11 -9.78 8.69 11.07
CA ASP A 11 -10.03 7.47 10.28
C ASP A 11 -10.05 7.78 8.77
N PHE A 12 -10.64 8.93 8.39
CA PHE A 12 -10.61 9.40 7.01
C PHE A 12 -9.20 9.67 6.51
N LEU A 13 -8.39 10.39 7.30
CA LEU A 13 -7.01 10.72 6.94
C LEU A 13 -6.13 9.47 6.83
N VAL A 14 -6.29 8.52 7.75
CA VAL A 14 -5.58 7.24 7.72
C VAL A 14 -5.95 6.45 6.46
N ARG A 15 -7.25 6.33 6.14
CA ARG A 15 -7.71 5.67 4.90
C ARG A 15 -7.15 6.33 3.65
N ALA A 16 -7.13 7.66 3.60
CA ALA A 16 -6.55 8.40 2.49
C ALA A 16 -5.06 8.08 2.31
N ARG A 17 -4.29 7.96 3.41
CA ARG A 17 -2.88 7.57 3.37
C ARG A 17 -2.68 6.13 2.86
N VAL A 18 -3.48 5.17 3.34
CA VAL A 18 -3.44 3.77 2.85
C VAL A 18 -3.71 3.73 1.34
N LEU A 19 -4.76 4.40 0.89
CA LEU A 19 -5.11 4.45 -0.54
C LEU A 19 -4.03 5.14 -1.39
N LYS A 20 -3.41 6.20 -0.87
CA LYS A 20 -2.28 6.88 -1.54
C LYS A 20 -1.09 5.92 -1.70
N LEU A 21 -0.73 5.20 -0.63
CA LEU A 21 0.34 4.20 -0.66
C LEU A 21 0.04 3.08 -1.66
N TYR A 22 -1.17 2.51 -1.63
CA TYR A 22 -1.57 1.46 -2.56
C TYR A 22 -1.47 1.89 -4.02
N ARG A 23 -2.00 3.07 -4.36
CA ARG A 23 -1.90 3.61 -5.73
C ARG A 23 -0.46 3.88 -6.13
N HIS A 24 0.39 4.32 -5.19
CA HIS A 24 1.81 4.53 -5.45
C HIS A 24 2.54 3.23 -5.78
N ALA A 25 2.37 2.20 -4.95
CA ALA A 25 2.93 0.87 -5.17
C ALA A 25 2.51 0.29 -6.53
N LEU A 26 1.22 0.40 -6.88
CA LEU A 26 0.72 -0.05 -8.19
C LEU A 26 1.33 0.72 -9.37
N ARG A 27 1.65 2.01 -9.22
CA ARG A 27 2.32 2.76 -10.29
C ARG A 27 3.76 2.28 -10.47
N ILE A 28 4.51 2.11 -9.39
CA ILE A 28 5.88 1.62 -9.42
C ILE A 28 5.94 0.20 -10.01
N SER A 29 4.97 -0.66 -9.69
CA SER A 29 4.90 -2.01 -10.27
C SER A 29 4.81 -2.06 -11.80
N ARG A 30 4.40 -0.97 -12.46
CA ARG A 30 4.36 -0.87 -13.94
C ARG A 30 5.75 -0.74 -14.55
N ARG A 31 6.72 -0.26 -13.77
CA ARG A 31 8.12 -0.11 -14.17
C ARG A 31 8.87 -1.44 -14.20
N ALA A 32 8.36 -2.47 -13.51
CA ALA A 32 8.95 -3.79 -13.50
C ALA A 32 9.04 -4.42 -14.90
N PRO A 33 9.95 -5.39 -15.13
CA PRO A 33 10.01 -6.15 -16.36
C PRO A 33 8.68 -6.84 -16.70
N PRO A 34 8.29 -7.00 -17.98
CA PRO A 34 6.98 -7.50 -18.38
C PRO A 34 6.55 -8.81 -17.70
N HIS A 35 7.49 -9.75 -17.51
CA HIS A 35 7.23 -11.05 -16.89
C HIS A 35 6.91 -10.93 -15.38
N ALA A 36 7.49 -9.96 -14.67
CA ALA A 36 7.33 -9.79 -13.22
C ALA A 36 6.17 -8.83 -12.83
N ARG A 37 5.65 -8.04 -13.78
CA ARG A 37 4.60 -7.03 -13.51
C ARG A 37 3.33 -7.63 -12.91
N ALA A 38 2.89 -8.80 -13.38
CA ALA A 38 1.66 -9.42 -12.93
C ALA A 38 1.79 -9.88 -11.46
N ASP A 39 2.88 -10.57 -11.16
CA ASP A 39 3.17 -11.10 -9.83
C ASP A 39 3.36 -9.97 -8.83
N LEU A 40 4.11 -8.92 -9.19
CA LEU A 40 4.32 -7.76 -8.31
C LEU A 40 3.00 -7.05 -7.98
N ARG A 41 2.10 -6.90 -8.95
CA ARG A 41 0.75 -6.35 -8.69
C ARG A 41 -0.07 -7.26 -7.76
N GLN A 42 0.06 -8.58 -7.92
CA GLN A 42 -0.66 -9.53 -7.07
C GLN A 42 -0.15 -9.47 -5.63
N ILE A 43 1.17 -9.41 -5.43
CA ILE A 43 1.79 -9.24 -4.12
C ILE A 43 1.29 -7.96 -3.44
N ILE A 44 1.31 -6.83 -4.14
CA ILE A 44 0.83 -5.54 -3.60
C ILE A 44 -0.64 -5.62 -3.17
N ARG A 45 -1.49 -6.29 -3.97
CA ARG A 45 -2.90 -6.49 -3.63
C ARG A 45 -3.08 -7.40 -2.41
N GLN A 46 -2.34 -8.50 -2.37
CA GLN A 46 -2.42 -9.47 -1.29
C GLN A 46 -2.01 -8.83 0.05
N GLU A 47 -0.96 -8.01 0.06
CA GLU A 47 -0.53 -7.29 1.27
C GLU A 47 -1.61 -6.35 1.82
N MET A 48 -2.34 -5.65 0.94
CA MET A 48 -3.47 -4.81 1.34
C MET A 48 -4.62 -5.65 1.89
N GLU A 49 -4.94 -6.76 1.21
CA GLU A 49 -6.03 -7.66 1.60
C GLU A 49 -5.75 -8.34 2.95
N ASN A 50 -4.51 -8.77 3.18
CA ASN A 50 -4.04 -9.37 4.44
C ASN A 50 -4.26 -8.43 5.64
N ASN A 51 -4.25 -7.11 5.41
CA ASN A 51 -4.40 -6.10 6.46
C ASN A 51 -5.76 -5.38 6.43
N ARG A 52 -6.69 -5.78 5.56
CA ARG A 52 -7.96 -5.05 5.32
C ARG A 52 -8.83 -4.86 6.57
N ASN A 53 -8.77 -5.83 7.50
CA ASN A 53 -9.56 -5.87 8.73
C ASN A 53 -8.77 -5.34 9.95
N CYS A 54 -7.57 -4.76 9.73
CA CYS A 54 -6.78 -4.18 10.80
C CYS A 54 -7.48 -2.92 11.34
N ASN A 55 -7.89 -2.96 12.60
CA ASN A 55 -8.55 -1.85 13.29
C ASN A 55 -7.63 -1.13 14.30
N ASP A 56 -6.42 -1.63 14.49
CA ASP A 56 -5.42 -1.01 15.37
C ASP A 56 -4.74 0.17 14.65
N LYS A 57 -5.05 1.38 15.10
CA LYS A 57 -4.52 2.63 14.54
C LYS A 57 -3.00 2.72 14.59
N GLN A 58 -2.35 2.23 15.65
CA GLN A 58 -0.89 2.24 15.75
C GLN A 58 -0.28 1.27 14.74
N ARG A 59 -0.84 0.07 14.63
CA ARG A 59 -0.42 -0.91 13.62
C ARG A 59 -0.62 -0.39 12.19
N ILE A 60 -1.75 0.24 11.89
CA ILE A 60 -1.98 0.84 10.55
C ILE A 60 -0.92 1.90 10.25
N ARG A 61 -0.60 2.78 11.21
CA ARG A 61 0.45 3.80 11.03
C ARG A 61 1.82 3.18 10.78
N PHE A 62 2.16 2.12 11.52
CA PHE A 62 3.39 1.37 11.31
C PHE A 62 3.44 0.76 9.91
N LEU A 63 2.38 0.06 9.49
CA LEU A 63 2.28 -0.56 8.16
C LEU A 63 2.36 0.47 7.02
N ILE A 64 1.82 1.68 7.22
CA ILE A 64 1.97 2.77 6.25
C ILE A 64 3.44 3.17 6.13
N SER A 65 4.15 3.35 7.25
CA SER A 65 5.57 3.74 7.24
C SER A 65 6.44 2.66 6.62
N ASP A 66 6.28 1.41 7.05
CA ASP A 66 6.98 0.24 6.49
C ASP A 66 6.71 0.09 4.98
N GLY A 67 5.44 0.19 4.58
CA GLY A 67 5.07 0.11 3.17
C GLY A 67 5.65 1.24 2.32
N ILE A 68 5.79 2.46 2.85
CA ILE A 68 6.46 3.57 2.15
C ILE A 68 7.94 3.22 1.90
N GLU A 69 8.63 2.71 2.91
CA GLU A 69 10.05 2.32 2.81
C GLU A 69 10.25 1.17 1.81
N ARG A 70 9.42 0.12 1.89
CA ARG A 70 9.44 -1.00 0.94
C ARG A 70 9.19 -0.56 -0.49
N VAL A 71 8.25 0.36 -0.70
CA VAL A 71 7.96 0.91 -2.04
C VAL A 71 9.13 1.76 -2.55
N LYS A 72 9.80 2.53 -1.68
CA LYS A 72 11.00 3.30 -2.03
C LYS A 72 12.13 2.38 -2.49
N HIS A 73 12.45 1.33 -1.72
CA HIS A 73 13.47 0.35 -2.10
C HIS A 73 13.14 -0.38 -3.40
N LEU A 74 11.86 -0.70 -3.62
CA LEU A 74 11.41 -1.28 -4.89
C LEU A 74 11.66 -0.32 -6.06
N ASP A 75 11.33 0.97 -5.89
CA ASP A 75 11.54 1.99 -6.91
C ASP A 75 13.03 2.12 -7.28
N GLU A 76 13.90 2.24 -6.27
CA GLU A 76 15.36 2.30 -6.41
C GLU A 76 15.91 1.05 -7.12
N THR A 77 15.41 -0.14 -6.77
CA THR A 77 15.81 -1.40 -7.42
C THR A 77 15.42 -1.43 -8.90
N LEU A 78 14.22 -0.96 -9.23
CA LEU A 78 13.74 -0.90 -10.60
C LEU A 78 14.45 0.20 -11.42
N ASP A 79 14.86 1.30 -10.78
CA ASP A 79 15.71 2.33 -11.37
C ASP A 79 17.09 1.76 -11.76
N MET A 80 17.73 1.00 -10.87
CA MET A 80 19.03 0.38 -11.12
C MET A 80 19.01 -0.67 -12.25
N GLN A 81 17.87 -1.33 -12.48
CA GLN A 81 17.70 -2.31 -13.56
C GLN A 81 17.43 -1.66 -14.94
N GLY A 82 17.23 -0.35 -14.99
CA GLY A 82 16.87 0.41 -16.19
C GLY A 82 18.06 0.94 -17.02
N HIS A 83 19.27 0.40 -16.84
CA HIS A 83 20.48 0.75 -17.58
C HIS A 83 21.01 -0.40 -18.43
#